data_AF-A0A2A5IGZ6-F1
#
_entry.id   AF-A0A2A5IGZ6-F1
#
_cell.length_a   1.000
_cell.length_b   1.000
_cell.length_c   1.000
_cell.angle_alpha   90.00
_cell.angle_beta   90.00
_cell.angle_gamma   90.00
#
_symmetry.space_group_name_H-M   'P 1'
#
loop_
_entity.id
_entity.type
_entity.pdbx_description
1 polymer ?
#
loop_
_entity_poly.entity_id
_entity_poly.type
_entity_poly.pdbx_seq_one_letter_code
_entity_poly.pdbx_strand_id
1 'polypeptide(L)'
;IYDKQRSFIKYYYDEKIDRIVTPFDERSVGWNIHADAHAIHEYESIAQAMIPMQEDSNKDPYWVLGARTILAVTAAKFRHENRLKTKDLLQTLYSLSLADIAKLLKGTPAGALIDEKNPKTSESIRSVLTAYIKSMNYV
;
A
#
# COMPACT_ATOMS: atom_id res chain seq x y z
N ILE A 1 -2.38 -19.63 5.75
CA ILE A 1 -2.84 -20.53 4.67
C ILE A 1 -3.65 -19.70 3.68
N TYR A 2 -3.39 -19.79 2.38
CA TYR A 2 -4.23 -19.14 1.37
C TYR A 2 -5.38 -20.07 0.98
N ASP A 3 -6.58 -19.82 1.52
CA ASP A 3 -7.75 -20.69 1.38
C ASP A 3 -8.82 -20.08 0.44
N LYS A 4 -8.57 -20.12 -0.87
CA LYS A 4 -9.46 -19.53 -1.88
C LYS A 4 -10.89 -20.10 -1.84
N GLN A 5 -11.05 -21.39 -1.53
CA GLN A 5 -12.35 -22.06 -1.54
C GLN A 5 -13.04 -22.07 -0.16
N ARG A 6 -12.40 -21.51 0.88
CA ARG A 6 -12.85 -21.58 2.28
C ARG A 6 -13.02 -23.01 2.79
N SER A 7 -12.35 -23.97 2.15
CA SER A 7 -12.49 -25.39 2.48
C SER A 7 -11.74 -25.73 3.76
N PHE A 8 -10.63 -25.04 4.06
CA PHE A 8 -9.89 -25.24 5.30
C PHE A 8 -10.61 -24.59 6.48
N ILE A 9 -11.15 -23.38 6.30
CA ILE A 9 -11.91 -22.69 7.35
C ILE A 9 -13.07 -23.55 7.84
N LYS A 10 -13.73 -24.31 6.95
CA LYS A 10 -14.86 -25.17 7.33
C LYS A 10 -14.48 -26.31 8.29
N TYR A 11 -13.31 -26.92 8.11
CA TYR A 11 -12.94 -28.15 8.82
C TYR A 11 -11.90 -27.96 9.91
N TYR A 12 -11.09 -26.89 9.84
CA TYR A 12 -9.89 -26.75 10.66
C TYR A 12 -9.79 -25.42 11.42
N TYR A 13 -10.75 -24.50 11.24
CA TYR A 13 -10.72 -23.22 11.95
C TYR A 13 -11.04 -23.37 13.43
N ASP A 14 -10.17 -22.87 14.29
CA ASP A 14 -10.40 -22.68 15.72
C ASP A 14 -10.33 -21.19 16.08
N GLU A 15 -11.46 -20.61 16.49
CA GLU A 15 -11.59 -19.20 16.84
C GLU A 15 -10.66 -18.73 17.97
N LYS A 16 -10.12 -19.65 18.78
CA LYS A 16 -9.22 -19.33 19.89
C LYS A 16 -7.79 -19.05 19.45
N ILE A 17 -7.37 -19.58 18.30
CA ILE A 17 -5.97 -19.54 17.85
C ILE A 17 -5.82 -19.03 16.42
N ASP A 18 -6.83 -19.23 15.56
CA ASP A 18 -6.76 -18.86 14.16
C ASP A 18 -7.26 -17.44 13.91
N ARG A 19 -6.64 -16.76 12.94
CA ARG A 19 -7.03 -15.43 12.49
C ARG A 19 -7.39 -15.48 11.01
N ILE A 20 -8.58 -14.97 10.69
CA ILE A 20 -9.05 -14.82 9.32
C ILE A 20 -8.73 -13.40 8.88
N VAL A 21 -8.17 -13.24 7.68
CA VAL A 21 -7.97 -11.93 7.04
C VAL A 21 -8.64 -11.97 5.67
N THR A 22 -9.86 -11.46 5.58
CA THR A 22 -10.62 -11.35 4.34
C THR A 22 -11.73 -10.30 4.46
N PRO A 23 -12.01 -9.52 3.40
CA PRO A 23 -13.10 -8.54 3.42
C PRO A 23 -14.52 -9.14 3.45
N PHE A 24 -14.64 -10.47 3.38
CA PHE A 24 -15.90 -11.16 3.09
C PHE A 24 -16.27 -12.21 4.15
N ASP A 25 -15.75 -12.07 5.37
CA ASP A 25 -16.06 -12.90 6.53
C ASP A 25 -16.14 -12.03 7.79
N GLU A 26 -17.23 -12.11 8.54
CA GLU A 26 -17.48 -11.28 9.73
C GLU A 26 -16.49 -11.58 10.87
N ARG A 27 -15.85 -12.75 10.86
CA ARG A 27 -14.82 -13.15 11.83
C ARG A 27 -13.44 -12.59 11.47
N SER A 28 -13.32 -11.91 10.32
CA SER A 28 -12.04 -11.37 9.89
C SER A 28 -11.51 -10.35 10.89
N VAL A 29 -10.22 -10.45 11.19
CA VAL A 29 -9.50 -9.36 11.82
C VAL A 29 -9.16 -8.31 10.76
N GLY A 30 -9.19 -7.04 11.16
CA GLY A 30 -8.72 -5.96 10.29
C GLY A 30 -7.20 -6.01 10.15
N TRP A 31 -6.71 -5.77 8.94
CA TRP A 31 -5.27 -5.70 8.67
C TRP A 31 -4.74 -4.28 8.79
N ASN A 32 -3.60 -4.13 9.47
CA ASN A 32 -2.93 -2.85 9.61
C ASN A 32 -1.49 -2.93 9.10
N ILE A 33 -1.15 -2.13 8.09
CA ILE A 33 0.21 -2.09 7.54
C ILE A 33 1.26 -1.71 8.60
N HIS A 34 0.88 -0.92 9.60
CA HIS A 34 1.73 -0.54 10.72
C HIS A 34 1.78 -1.62 11.83
N ALA A 35 1.09 -2.74 11.70
CA ALA A 35 1.34 -3.91 12.54
C ALA A 35 2.51 -4.74 12.00
N ASP A 36 2.73 -4.72 10.69
CA ASP A 36 3.68 -5.61 10.00
C ASP A 36 5.03 -4.95 9.68
N ALA A 37 5.10 -3.62 9.64
CA ALA A 37 6.32 -2.88 9.30
C ALA A 37 6.60 -1.77 10.29
N HIS A 38 7.83 -1.69 10.81
CA HIS A 38 8.31 -0.72 11.79
C HIS A 38 9.39 0.22 11.26
N ALA A 39 10.08 -0.16 10.18
CA ALA A 39 11.13 0.60 9.51
C ALA A 39 10.90 0.66 7.98
N ILE A 40 11.59 1.59 7.32
CA ILE A 40 11.41 1.88 5.89
C ILE A 40 11.57 0.63 4.99
N HIS A 41 12.57 -0.22 5.25
CA HIS A 41 12.82 -1.42 4.44
C HIS A 41 11.70 -2.47 4.53
N GLU A 42 10.98 -2.53 5.65
CA GLU A 42 9.81 -3.40 5.81
C GLU A 42 8.63 -2.84 5.02
N TYR A 43 8.43 -1.51 5.03
CA TYR A 43 7.45 -0.86 4.17
C TYR A 43 7.75 -1.02 2.68
N GLU A 44 9.02 -0.96 2.28
CA GLU A 44 9.46 -1.23 0.90
C GLU A 44 9.15 -2.67 0.50
N SER A 45 9.38 -3.63 1.40
CA SER A 45 9.05 -5.03 1.19
C SER A 45 7.54 -5.24 0.99
N ILE A 46 6.70 -4.61 1.82
CA ILE A 46 5.25 -4.64 1.66
C ILE A 46 4.84 -3.98 0.32
N ALA A 47 5.42 -2.84 -0.02
CA ALA A 47 5.11 -2.15 -1.28
C ALA A 47 5.47 -3.01 -2.50
N GLN A 48 6.58 -3.74 -2.46
CA GLN A 48 6.98 -4.68 -3.50
C GLN A 48 6.00 -5.85 -3.63
N ALA A 49 5.51 -6.40 -2.51
CA ALA A 49 4.52 -7.46 -2.52
C ALA A 49 3.14 -6.99 -3.02
N MET A 50 2.75 -5.75 -2.71
CA MET A 50 1.46 -5.17 -3.11
C MET A 50 1.43 -4.71 -4.57
N ILE A 51 2.55 -4.20 -5.09
CA ILE A 51 2.65 -3.63 -6.43
C ILE A 51 3.62 -4.51 -7.23
N PRO A 52 3.17 -5.62 -7.84
CA PRO A 52 4.06 -6.53 -8.56
C PRO A 52 4.69 -5.88 -9.80
N MET A 53 5.92 -6.29 -10.11
CA MET A 53 6.55 -5.92 -11.38
C MET A 53 5.91 -6.76 -12.48
N GLN A 54 5.59 -6.16 -13.62
CA GLN A 54 5.05 -6.91 -14.76
C GLN A 54 6.22 -7.43 -15.61
N GLU A 55 6.46 -8.75 -15.58
CA GLU A 55 7.61 -9.39 -16.24
C GLU A 55 7.59 -9.25 -17.77
N ASP A 56 6.41 -9.19 -18.38
CA ASP A 56 6.22 -9.15 -19.84
C ASP A 56 5.76 -7.79 -20.40
N SER A 57 5.73 -6.74 -19.58
CA SER A 57 5.25 -5.45 -20.04
C SER A 57 6.39 -4.56 -20.50
N ASN A 58 6.29 -4.03 -21.72
CA ASN A 58 7.04 -2.85 -22.19
C ASN A 58 6.73 -1.57 -21.35
N LYS A 59 6.11 -1.70 -20.17
CA LYS A 59 5.85 -0.57 -19.29
C LYS A 59 7.12 -0.23 -18.55
N ASP A 60 7.46 1.04 -18.62
CA ASP A 60 8.61 1.60 -17.92
C ASP A 60 8.52 1.26 -16.41
N PRO A 61 9.55 0.60 -15.84
CA PRO A 61 9.60 0.28 -14.41
C PRO A 61 9.53 1.53 -13.54
N TYR A 62 9.84 2.72 -14.08
CA TYR A 62 9.75 4.00 -13.40
C TYR A 62 8.40 4.22 -12.70
N TRP A 63 7.27 3.91 -13.35
CA TRP A 63 5.93 4.12 -12.78
C TRP A 63 5.67 3.23 -11.57
N VAL A 64 6.08 1.96 -11.66
CA VAL A 64 5.92 0.95 -10.62
C VAL A 64 6.84 1.26 -9.43
N LEU A 65 8.11 1.55 -9.71
CA LEU A 65 9.08 1.94 -8.69
C LEU A 65 8.66 3.22 -7.99
N GLY A 66 8.11 4.18 -8.73
CA GLY A 66 7.60 5.41 -8.14
C GLY A 66 6.40 5.17 -7.23
N ALA A 67 5.46 4.32 -7.64
CA ALA A 67 4.31 3.97 -6.82
C ALA A 67 4.73 3.26 -5.52
N ARG A 68 5.69 2.32 -5.61
CA ARG A 68 6.25 1.63 -4.44
C ARG A 68 6.92 2.60 -3.47
N THR A 69 7.73 3.52 -4.01
CA THR A 69 8.46 4.52 -3.21
C THR A 69 7.50 5.46 -2.49
N ILE A 70 6.46 5.96 -3.18
CA ILE A 70 5.44 6.83 -2.58
C ILE A 70 4.72 6.08 -1.45
N LEU A 71 4.28 4.84 -1.67
CA LEU A 71 3.60 4.04 -0.65
C LEU A 71 4.48 3.83 0.60
N ALA A 72 5.71 3.35 0.40
CA ALA A 72 6.60 2.99 1.50
C ALA A 72 7.02 4.21 2.33
N VAL A 73 7.42 5.30 1.66
CA VAL A 73 7.86 6.52 2.36
C VAL A 73 6.69 7.21 3.06
N THR A 74 5.49 7.24 2.46
CA THR A 74 4.31 7.82 3.11
C THR A 74 3.94 7.02 4.37
N ALA A 75 3.94 5.69 4.29
CA ALA A 75 3.66 4.83 5.44
C ALA A 75 4.71 4.98 6.55
N ALA A 76 6.00 5.05 6.21
CA ALA A 76 7.07 5.30 7.17
C ALA A 76 6.91 6.67 7.85
N LYS A 77 6.59 7.71 7.08
CA LYS A 77 6.33 9.05 7.63
C LYS A 77 5.16 9.03 8.61
N PHE A 78 4.06 8.35 8.27
CA PHE A 78 2.89 8.22 9.12
C PHE A 78 3.21 7.54 10.44
N ARG A 79 4.07 6.52 10.42
CA ARG A 79 4.59 5.91 11.64
C ARG A 79 5.35 6.92 12.51
N HIS A 80 6.24 7.71 11.93
CA HIS A 80 6.95 8.75 12.68
C HIS A 80 6.00 9.82 13.26
N GLU A 81 4.90 10.11 12.58
CA GLU A 81 3.83 11.00 13.03
C GLU A 81 2.83 10.32 13.99
N ASN A 82 3.04 9.04 14.37
CA ASN A 82 2.13 8.23 15.18
C ASN A 82 0.71 8.07 14.56
N ARG A 83 0.60 8.21 13.24
CA ARG A 83 -0.62 7.99 12.44
C ARG A 83 -0.70 6.54 11.99
N LEU A 84 -1.00 5.65 12.93
CA LEU A 84 -0.86 4.20 12.74
C LEU A 84 -2.12 3.52 12.19
N LYS A 85 -2.92 4.20 11.36
CA LYS A 85 -4.13 3.62 10.74
C LYS A 85 -3.95 3.51 9.24
N THR A 86 -4.07 2.30 8.69
CA THR A 86 -4.07 2.07 7.23
C THR A 86 -5.08 2.94 6.51
N LYS A 87 -6.27 3.15 7.08
CA LYS A 87 -7.31 4.02 6.50
C LYS A 87 -6.82 5.45 6.27
N ASP A 88 -6.08 6.01 7.22
CA ASP A 88 -5.56 7.38 7.10
C ASP A 88 -4.52 7.46 5.98
N LEU A 89 -3.69 6.42 5.83
CA LEU A 89 -2.72 6.29 4.73
C LEU A 89 -3.44 6.24 3.38
N LEU A 90 -4.42 5.35 3.24
CA LEU A 90 -5.18 5.18 1.99
C LEU A 90 -5.93 6.45 1.61
N GLN A 91 -6.63 7.07 2.57
CA GLN A 91 -7.33 8.33 2.33
C GLN A 91 -6.37 9.43 1.88
N THR A 92 -5.17 9.49 2.47
CA THR A 92 -4.14 10.45 2.05
C THR A 92 -3.68 10.20 0.62
N LEU A 93 -3.38 8.95 0.27
CA LEU A 93 -2.92 8.57 -1.07
C LEU A 93 -4.01 8.74 -2.15
N TYR A 94 -5.29 8.60 -1.79
CA TYR A 94 -6.41 8.81 -2.71
C TYR A 94 -6.87 10.26 -2.82
N SER A 95 -6.86 11.02 -1.73
CA SER A 95 -7.50 12.34 -1.70
C SER A 95 -6.54 13.49 -1.95
N LEU A 96 -5.26 13.36 -1.58
CA LEU A 96 -4.31 14.45 -1.80
C LEU A 96 -4.02 14.68 -3.28
N SER A 97 -3.80 15.93 -3.64
CA SER A 97 -3.22 16.25 -4.94
C SER A 97 -1.77 15.77 -4.99
N LEU A 98 -1.22 15.59 -6.19
CA LEU A 98 0.18 15.20 -6.34
C LEU A 98 1.11 16.26 -5.72
N ALA A 99 0.77 17.55 -5.84
CA ALA A 99 1.51 18.64 -5.20
C ALA A 99 1.49 18.52 -3.66
N ASP A 100 0.36 18.14 -3.06
CA ASP A 100 0.28 17.94 -1.61
C ASP A 100 1.08 16.71 -1.16
N ILE A 101 1.09 15.64 -1.95
CA ILE A 101 1.94 14.47 -1.69
C ILE A 101 3.42 14.87 -1.83
N ALA A 102 3.79 15.67 -2.84
CA ALA A 102 5.16 16.17 -3.00
C ALA A 102 5.60 17.02 -1.80
N LYS A 103 4.72 17.90 -1.32
CA LYS A 103 4.94 18.71 -0.11
C LYS A 103 5.08 17.84 1.14
N LEU A 104 4.23 16.83 1.28
CA LEU A 104 4.29 15.86 2.38
C LEU A 104 5.63 15.08 2.36
N LEU A 105 6.10 14.73 1.17
CA LEU A 105 7.29 13.90 0.95
C LEU A 105 8.56 14.73 0.66
N LYS A 106 8.51 16.05 0.87
CA LYS A 106 9.65 16.94 0.66
C LYS A 106 10.84 16.50 1.53
N GLY A 107 12.01 16.40 0.91
CA GLY A 107 13.24 15.94 1.58
C GLY A 107 13.38 14.42 1.65
N THR A 108 12.46 13.67 1.04
CA THR A 108 12.57 12.21 0.88
C THR A 108 12.81 11.85 -0.59
N PRO A 109 13.31 10.63 -0.88
CA PRO A 109 13.43 10.14 -2.26
C PRO A 109 12.11 10.19 -3.03
N ALA A 110 10.97 9.98 -2.36
CA ALA A 110 9.65 10.02 -2.98
C ALA A 110 9.25 11.42 -3.46
N GLY A 111 9.69 12.47 -2.78
CA GLY A 111 9.41 13.86 -3.16
C GLY A 111 10.04 14.25 -4.50
N ALA A 112 11.18 13.66 -4.86
CA ALA A 112 11.85 13.91 -6.14
C ALA A 112 11.14 13.25 -7.34
N LEU A 113 10.25 12.29 -7.09
CA LEU A 113 9.51 11.58 -8.14
C LEU A 113 8.26 12.32 -8.60
N ILE A 114 7.81 13.31 -7.83
CA ILE A 114 6.64 14.10 -8.16
C ILE A 114 7.12 15.41 -8.77
N ASP A 115 7.12 15.47 -10.09
CA ASP A 115 7.46 16.68 -10.84
C ASP A 115 6.20 17.53 -11.05
N GLU A 116 6.15 18.69 -10.40
CA GLU A 116 5.09 19.69 -10.60
C GLU A 116 5.10 20.26 -12.03
N LYS A 117 6.25 20.24 -12.73
CA LYS A 117 6.38 20.72 -14.11
C LYS A 117 5.92 19.69 -15.14
N ASN A 118 5.84 18.42 -14.77
CA ASN A 118 5.37 17.34 -15.63
C ASN A 118 4.24 16.54 -14.97
N PRO A 119 3.00 17.08 -14.97
CA PRO A 119 1.87 16.48 -14.27
C PRO A 119 1.47 15.10 -14.83
N LYS A 120 1.69 14.84 -16.13
CA LYS A 120 1.32 13.56 -16.78
C LYS A 120 2.10 12.37 -16.20
N THR A 121 3.37 12.58 -15.89
CA THR A 121 4.25 11.60 -15.24
C THR A 121 3.70 11.26 -13.85
N SER A 122 3.44 12.28 -13.06
CA SER A 122 2.94 12.16 -11.69
C SER A 122 1.55 11.49 -11.64
N GLU A 123 0.64 11.79 -12.59
CA GLU A 123 -0.65 11.12 -12.75
C GLU A 123 -0.51 9.63 -13.08
N SER A 124 0.46 9.26 -13.91
CA SER A 124 0.72 7.87 -14.27
C SER A 124 1.17 7.04 -13.06
N ILE A 125 2.06 7.59 -12.23
CA ILE A 125 2.47 6.96 -10.96
C ILE A 125 1.25 6.76 -10.05
N ARG A 126 0.40 7.78 -9.91
CA ARG A 126 -0.81 7.70 -9.08
C ARG A 126 -1.80 6.66 -9.59
N SER A 127 -1.96 6.53 -10.89
CA SER A 127 -2.81 5.51 -11.51
C SER A 127 -2.35 4.11 -11.13
N VAL A 128 -1.03 3.84 -11.24
CA VAL A 128 -0.44 2.56 -10.82
C VAL A 128 -0.66 2.34 -9.33
N LEU A 129 -0.33 3.32 -8.49
CA LEU A 129 -0.52 3.22 -7.04
C LEU A 129 -1.97 2.85 -6.69
N THR A 130 -2.93 3.62 -7.18
CA THR A 130 -4.36 3.47 -6.90
C THR A 130 -4.89 2.11 -7.36
N ALA A 131 -4.42 1.61 -8.51
CA ALA A 131 -4.85 0.33 -9.06
C ALA A 131 -4.53 -0.86 -8.14
N TYR A 132 -3.39 -0.80 -7.44
CA TYR A 132 -2.92 -1.89 -6.58
C TYR A 132 -3.32 -1.74 -5.11
N ILE A 133 -3.38 -0.52 -4.56
CA ILE A 133 -3.73 -0.33 -3.14
C ILE A 133 -5.24 -0.38 -2.88
N LYS A 134 -6.10 -0.40 -3.92
CA LYS A 134 -7.57 -0.44 -3.77
C LYS A 134 -8.10 -1.61 -2.94
N SER A 135 -7.42 -2.75 -2.97
CA SER A 135 -7.80 -3.94 -2.20
C SER A 135 -7.67 -3.70 -0.70
N MET A 136 -6.75 -2.82 -0.27
CA MET A 136 -6.53 -2.47 1.14
C MET A 136 -7.72 -1.74 1.78
N ASN A 137 -8.67 -1.20 0.99
CA ASN A 137 -9.87 -0.58 1.54
C ASN A 137 -10.82 -1.59 2.19
N TYR A 138 -10.67 -2.87 1.87
CA TYR A 138 -11.62 -3.89 2.28
C TYR A 138 -11.09 -4.79 3.41
N VAL A 139 -9.78 -4.78 3.67
CA VAL A 139 -9.12 -5.58 4.71
C VAL A 139 -8.80 -4.79 5.96
#